data_AF-A0A1T5AYN7-F1
#
_entry.id   AF-A0A1T5AYN7-F1
#
_cell.length_a   1.000
_cell.length_b   1.000
_cell.length_c   1.000
_cell.angle_alpha   90.00
_cell.angle_beta   90.00
_cell.angle_gamma   90.00
#
_symmetry.space_group_name_H-M   'P 1'
#
loop_
_entity.id
_entity.type
_entity.pdbx_description
1 polymer ?
#
loop_
_entity_poly.entity_id
_entity_poly.type
_entity_poly.pdbx_seq_one_letter_code
_entity_poly.pdbx_strand_id
1 'polypeptide(L)'
;MKLFSSKKKIAIIGTMLTTMLAGTIAYAATPIKQDAYYDTFKLVVNGTEQFISDTALKPFIANSRVYVPIATLQNLGIANVQWTPAASGQAASLAVSPKGGTASGEVALYQQQLAALNTQLQAKDSEITTLKADKARLEAEVDKLKQSSSTSGDISSKDLTALEDTLNDDRDFNRYSGPTGVGTLYFDFEVDEYRGDIEIDMYIDSKLDSTALNALKDDYRDFDDFIEEIAEEAVRSFKNSDVIINVYNGTARSNPSRIVEYEYDGRLRDSIQD
;
A
#
# COMPACT_ATOMS: atom_id res chain seq x y z
N MET A 1 106.76 6.71 -43.30
CA MET A 1 106.53 7.38 -42.00
C MET A 1 105.69 8.61 -42.28
N LYS A 2 104.59 8.78 -41.53
CA LYS A 2 103.73 9.98 -41.47
C LYS A 2 102.78 10.21 -42.66
N LEU A 3 101.52 10.59 -42.50
CA LEU A 3 100.56 10.69 -41.38
C LEU A 3 99.25 11.21 -42.02
N PHE A 4 98.07 10.61 -41.73
CA PHE A 4 96.69 11.18 -41.76
C PHE A 4 96.16 11.87 -43.06
N SER A 5 94.87 11.99 -43.40
CA SER A 5 93.52 11.58 -43.01
C SER A 5 92.63 12.00 -44.22
N SER A 6 91.42 11.54 -44.54
CA SER A 6 90.23 11.34 -43.73
C SER A 6 89.11 10.77 -44.64
N LYS A 7 88.23 9.90 -44.07
CA LYS A 7 86.75 9.77 -44.24
C LYS A 7 86.15 9.71 -45.68
N LYS A 8 85.16 8.88 -46.07
CA LYS A 8 84.21 7.94 -45.45
C LYS A 8 83.29 7.36 -46.58
N LYS A 9 82.86 6.08 -46.45
CA LYS A 9 81.61 5.40 -46.99
C LYS A 9 81.59 5.03 -48.49
N ILE A 10 81.24 3.80 -48.93
CA ILE A 10 79.94 3.07 -48.91
C ILE A 10 80.19 1.55 -49.14
N ALA A 11 79.85 0.65 -48.19
CA ALA A 11 78.75 -0.37 -48.14
C ALA A 11 78.85 -1.53 -49.17
N ILE A 12 79.07 -2.82 -48.83
CA ILE A 12 78.30 -3.80 -48.00
C ILE A 12 76.87 -4.04 -48.51
N ILE A 13 76.70 -4.82 -49.59
CA ILE A 13 75.50 -5.63 -49.93
C ILE A 13 75.99 -6.75 -50.86
N GLY A 14 76.01 -8.02 -50.44
CA GLY A 14 76.41 -9.09 -51.36
C GLY A 14 76.42 -10.53 -50.85
N THR A 15 76.39 -10.77 -49.54
CA THR A 15 76.61 -12.13 -49.00
C THR A 15 75.48 -12.67 -48.11
N MET A 16 74.24 -12.17 -48.22
CA MET A 16 73.09 -12.68 -47.46
C MET A 16 71.90 -13.16 -48.32
N LEU A 17 72.11 -13.50 -49.59
CA LEU A 17 71.01 -13.86 -50.51
C LEU A 17 70.89 -15.38 -50.82
N THR A 18 71.76 -16.25 -50.27
CA THR A 18 71.80 -17.67 -50.70
C THR A 18 71.35 -18.72 -49.68
N THR A 19 70.90 -18.34 -48.47
CA THR A 19 70.31 -19.29 -47.51
C THR A 19 68.77 -19.27 -47.48
N MET A 20 68.14 -18.53 -48.40
CA MET A 20 66.69 -18.31 -48.46
C MET A 20 65.90 -19.37 -49.26
N LEU A 21 66.36 -20.63 -49.33
CA LEU A 21 65.74 -21.67 -50.18
C LEU A 21 65.73 -23.09 -49.58
N ALA A 22 65.60 -23.24 -48.26
CA ALA A 22 65.19 -24.51 -47.64
C ALA A 22 63.77 -24.34 -47.08
N GLY A 23 62.77 -24.62 -47.92
CA GLY A 23 61.37 -24.61 -47.53
C GLY A 23 61.10 -25.62 -46.42
N THR A 24 60.50 -25.16 -45.32
CA THR A 24 59.98 -26.04 -44.27
C THR A 24 58.78 -26.80 -44.82
N ILE A 25 58.94 -28.11 -45.05
CA ILE A 25 57.84 -29.01 -45.37
C ILE A 25 57.03 -29.18 -44.08
N ALA A 26 55.80 -28.65 -44.05
CA ALA A 26 54.88 -28.91 -42.96
C ALA A 26 54.27 -30.30 -43.16
N TYR A 27 54.62 -31.27 -42.31
CA TYR A 27 53.94 -32.56 -42.27
C TYR A 27 52.54 -32.35 -41.69
N ALA A 28 51.51 -32.45 -42.52
CA ALA A 28 50.15 -32.67 -42.04
C ALA A 28 50.09 -34.07 -41.41
N ALA A 29 49.45 -34.19 -40.24
CA ALA A 29 49.27 -35.49 -39.58
C ALA A 29 48.58 -36.49 -40.53
N THR A 30 49.01 -37.76 -40.51
CA THR A 30 48.41 -38.81 -41.33
C THR A 30 46.94 -38.99 -40.92
N PRO A 31 45.97 -38.87 -41.84
CA PRO A 31 44.56 -38.99 -41.48
C PRO A 31 44.26 -40.42 -41.01
N ILE A 32 43.65 -40.53 -39.83
CA ILE A 32 43.16 -41.81 -39.28
C ILE A 32 41.66 -41.90 -39.57
N LYS A 33 41.23 -42.98 -40.24
CA LYS A 33 39.81 -43.25 -40.47
C LYS A 33 39.14 -43.55 -39.12
N GLN A 34 38.05 -42.84 -38.81
CA GLN A 34 37.26 -43.07 -37.59
C GLN A 34 35.81 -43.37 -37.96
N ASP A 35 35.26 -44.42 -37.36
CA ASP A 35 33.83 -44.69 -37.40
C ASP A 35 33.15 -43.84 -36.31
N ALA A 36 32.17 -43.04 -36.71
CA ALA A 36 31.46 -42.09 -35.84
C ALA A 36 29.96 -42.37 -35.86
N TYR A 37 29.35 -42.40 -34.68
CA TYR A 37 27.91 -42.57 -34.49
C TYR A 37 27.26 -41.21 -34.16
N TYR A 38 26.35 -40.76 -35.01
CA TYR A 38 25.63 -39.50 -34.87
C TYR A 38 24.21 -39.74 -34.30
N ASP A 39 23.59 -38.67 -33.79
CA ASP A 39 22.15 -38.61 -33.42
C ASP A 39 21.68 -39.49 -32.25
N THR A 40 22.59 -39.80 -31.32
CA THR A 40 22.30 -40.67 -30.15
C THR A 40 22.14 -39.93 -28.83
N PHE A 41 22.33 -38.61 -28.78
CA PHE A 41 22.30 -37.82 -27.54
C PHE A 41 21.65 -36.45 -27.78
N LYS A 42 21.14 -35.86 -26.69
CA LYS A 42 20.67 -34.47 -26.63
C LYS A 42 21.79 -33.59 -26.07
N LEU A 43 22.00 -32.41 -26.66
CA LEU A 43 22.90 -31.43 -26.08
C LEU A 43 22.08 -30.52 -25.16
N VAL A 44 22.39 -30.50 -23.87
CA VAL A 44 21.76 -29.62 -22.89
C VAL A 44 22.80 -28.63 -22.38
N VAL A 45 22.49 -27.35 -22.44
CA VAL A 45 23.36 -26.25 -22.00
C VAL A 45 22.57 -25.39 -21.03
N ASN A 46 23.10 -25.20 -19.82
CA ASN A 46 22.44 -24.46 -18.74
C ASN A 46 20.99 -24.91 -18.46
N GLY A 47 20.73 -26.23 -18.53
CA GLY A 47 19.41 -26.81 -18.31
C GLY A 47 18.46 -26.79 -19.51
N THR A 48 18.85 -26.17 -20.63
CA THR A 48 18.03 -26.08 -21.85
C THR A 48 18.58 -26.94 -22.97
N GLU A 49 17.73 -27.80 -23.54
CA GLU A 49 18.06 -28.61 -24.73
C GLU A 49 18.31 -27.71 -25.95
N GLN A 50 19.43 -27.94 -26.62
CA GLN A 50 19.88 -27.17 -27.78
C GLN A 50 19.50 -27.90 -29.06
N PHE A 51 18.74 -27.23 -29.93
CA PHE A 51 18.38 -27.77 -31.23
C PHE A 51 19.48 -27.48 -32.26
N ILE A 52 20.10 -28.54 -32.79
CA ILE A 52 21.12 -28.46 -33.83
C ILE A 52 20.58 -29.16 -35.08
N SER A 53 20.22 -28.38 -36.09
CA SER A 53 19.65 -28.88 -37.34
C SER A 53 20.66 -29.56 -38.25
N ASP A 54 21.92 -29.11 -38.23
CA ASP A 54 23.00 -29.67 -39.04
C ASP A 54 23.61 -30.92 -38.38
N THR A 55 23.48 -32.06 -39.05
CA THR A 55 24.03 -33.34 -38.59
C THR A 55 25.56 -33.33 -38.41
N ALA A 56 26.30 -32.54 -39.19
CA ALA A 56 27.76 -32.40 -39.06
C ALA A 56 28.17 -31.60 -37.81
N LEU A 57 27.24 -30.86 -37.22
CA LEU A 57 27.43 -30.06 -36.01
C LEU A 57 26.82 -30.73 -34.77
N LYS A 58 26.08 -31.83 -34.93
CA LYS A 58 25.66 -32.61 -33.78
C LYS A 58 26.88 -33.24 -33.11
N PRO A 59 26.87 -33.40 -31.78
CA PRO A 59 27.86 -34.26 -31.14
C PRO A 59 27.86 -35.68 -31.76
N PHE A 60 28.87 -36.47 -31.46
CA PHE A 60 28.95 -37.84 -31.97
C PHE A 60 29.85 -38.67 -31.06
N ILE A 61 29.74 -39.99 -31.19
CA ILE A 61 30.62 -40.93 -30.49
C ILE A 61 31.62 -41.49 -31.48
N ALA A 62 32.90 -41.37 -31.16
CA ALA A 62 33.99 -42.07 -31.84
C ALA A 62 34.93 -42.65 -30.79
N ASN A 63 35.48 -43.85 -31.01
CA ASN A 63 36.43 -44.48 -30.08
C ASN A 63 35.96 -44.49 -28.60
N SER A 64 34.66 -44.74 -28.37
CA SER A 64 34.01 -44.70 -27.05
C SER A 64 34.12 -43.36 -26.30
N ARG A 65 34.28 -42.25 -27.03
CA ARG A 65 34.31 -40.89 -26.49
C ARG A 65 33.28 -40.03 -27.20
N VAL A 66 32.66 -39.12 -26.44
CA VAL A 66 31.74 -38.11 -26.99
C VAL A 66 32.56 -36.92 -27.48
N TYR A 67 32.34 -36.53 -28.72
CA TYR A 67 32.92 -35.35 -29.34
C TYR A 67 31.80 -34.35 -29.62
N VAL A 68 32.03 -33.10 -29.25
CA VAL A 68 31.18 -31.98 -29.64
C VAL A 68 31.96 -31.15 -30.65
N PRO A 69 31.47 -30.97 -31.89
CA PRO A 69 32.13 -30.11 -32.85
C PRO A 69 32.27 -28.70 -32.28
N ILE A 70 33.47 -28.13 -32.38
CA ILE A 70 33.76 -26.85 -31.76
C ILE A 70 32.95 -25.71 -32.40
N ALA A 71 32.68 -25.81 -33.71
CA ALA A 71 31.78 -24.89 -34.42
C ALA A 71 30.38 -24.85 -33.81
N THR A 72 29.91 -25.95 -33.23
CA THR A 72 28.63 -26.02 -32.50
C THR A 72 28.64 -25.10 -31.29
N LEU A 73 29.75 -25.04 -30.54
CA LEU A 73 29.87 -24.13 -29.39
C LEU A 73 29.83 -22.66 -29.82
N GLN A 74 30.42 -22.33 -30.97
CA GLN A 74 30.39 -20.98 -31.53
C GLN A 74 29.01 -20.58 -32.05
N ASN A 75 28.35 -21.49 -32.79
CA ASN A 75 27.02 -21.28 -33.37
C ASN A 75 25.95 -21.16 -32.29
N LEU A 76 26.03 -21.98 -31.23
CA LEU A 76 25.11 -21.92 -30.10
C LEU A 76 25.35 -20.72 -29.17
N GLY A 77 26.33 -19.86 -29.45
CA GLY A 77 26.54 -18.68 -28.61
C GLY A 77 27.27 -18.98 -27.30
N ILE A 78 27.90 -20.14 -27.15
CA ILE A 78 28.49 -20.62 -25.88
C ILE A 78 29.94 -20.17 -25.73
N ALA A 79 30.72 -20.28 -26.81
CA ALA A 79 32.15 -19.99 -26.81
C ALA A 79 32.58 -19.20 -28.05
N ASN A 80 33.52 -18.27 -27.88
CA ASN A 80 34.30 -17.73 -28.96
C ASN A 80 35.41 -18.74 -29.26
N VAL A 81 35.50 -19.11 -30.53
CA VAL A 81 36.48 -20.08 -31.01
C VAL A 81 37.32 -19.38 -32.05
N GLN A 82 38.64 -19.41 -31.85
CA GLN A 82 39.60 -18.91 -32.82
C GLN A 82 40.57 -20.03 -33.19
N TRP A 83 40.50 -20.44 -34.44
CA TRP A 83 41.46 -21.37 -35.04
C TRP A 83 42.60 -20.58 -35.68
N THR A 84 43.83 -20.88 -35.29
CA THR A 84 45.04 -20.37 -35.92
C THR A 84 45.74 -21.55 -36.58
N PRO A 85 45.75 -21.63 -37.93
CA PRO A 85 46.43 -22.72 -38.62
C PRO A 85 47.95 -22.67 -38.36
N ALA A 86 48.61 -23.81 -38.50
CA ALA A 86 50.07 -23.88 -38.39
C ALA A 86 50.73 -22.99 -39.44
N ALA A 87 51.77 -22.26 -39.03
CA ALA A 87 52.65 -21.49 -39.90
C ALA A 87 54.10 -21.95 -39.67
N SER A 88 55.03 -21.63 -40.57
CA SER A 88 56.41 -22.13 -40.50
C SER A 88 57.05 -21.89 -39.12
N GLY A 89 57.28 -22.98 -38.38
CA GLY A 89 57.86 -22.96 -37.03
C GLY A 89 56.88 -22.78 -35.88
N GLN A 90 55.56 -22.70 -36.13
CA GLN A 90 54.51 -22.58 -35.11
C GLN A 90 53.47 -23.70 -35.27
N ALA A 91 53.14 -24.36 -34.16
CA ALA A 91 52.06 -25.33 -34.11
C ALA A 91 50.71 -24.62 -34.35
N ALA A 92 49.76 -25.33 -34.95
CA ALA A 92 48.39 -24.85 -35.01
C ALA A 92 47.85 -24.69 -33.58
N SER A 93 47.08 -23.63 -33.32
CA SER A 93 46.49 -23.38 -32.02
C SER A 93 44.99 -23.18 -32.13
N LEU A 94 44.27 -23.70 -31.15
CA LEU A 94 42.86 -23.46 -30.95
C LEU A 94 42.71 -22.66 -29.65
N ALA A 95 42.24 -21.43 -29.75
CA ALA A 95 41.84 -20.65 -28.59
C ALA A 95 40.33 -20.73 -28.41
N VAL A 96 39.89 -21.11 -27.21
CA VAL A 96 38.49 -21.16 -26.83
C VAL A 96 38.31 -20.26 -25.62
N SER A 97 37.43 -19.26 -25.73
CA SER A 97 37.01 -18.43 -24.61
C SER A 97 35.49 -18.45 -24.51
N PRO A 98 34.88 -18.22 -23.35
CA PRO A 98 33.43 -18.13 -23.27
C PRO A 98 32.93 -16.98 -24.16
N LYS A 99 31.82 -17.19 -24.88
CA LYS A 99 31.16 -16.15 -25.68
C LYS A 99 30.38 -15.28 -24.70
N GLY A 100 31.13 -14.43 -24.01
CA GLY A 100 30.68 -13.74 -22.80
C GLY A 100 31.53 -14.09 -21.57
N GLY A 101 32.85 -14.16 -21.73
CA GLY A 101 33.78 -14.35 -20.62
C GLY A 101 33.60 -13.32 -19.51
N THR A 102 32.91 -13.78 -18.46
CA THR A 102 32.97 -13.38 -17.04
C THR A 102 32.41 -12.00 -16.65
N ALA A 103 31.37 -12.06 -15.81
CA ALA A 103 30.89 -11.01 -14.91
C ALA A 103 30.29 -9.73 -15.52
N SER A 104 30.69 -9.20 -16.68
CA SER A 104 30.29 -7.83 -17.06
C SER A 104 28.80 -7.64 -17.36
N GLY A 105 28.13 -8.60 -18.01
CA GLY A 105 26.70 -8.51 -18.33
C GLY A 105 25.78 -8.73 -17.12
N GLU A 106 26.08 -9.75 -16.30
CA GLU A 106 25.36 -9.99 -15.05
C GLU A 106 25.67 -8.92 -14.00
N VAL A 107 26.93 -8.45 -13.89
CA VAL A 107 27.28 -7.32 -13.02
C VAL A 107 26.60 -6.05 -13.49
N ALA A 108 26.55 -5.76 -14.80
CA ALA A 108 25.81 -4.60 -15.30
C ALA A 108 24.30 -4.73 -15.00
N LEU A 109 23.72 -5.91 -15.16
CA LEU A 109 22.33 -6.18 -14.83
C LEU A 109 22.06 -6.04 -13.32
N TYR A 110 22.90 -6.62 -12.46
CA TYR A 110 22.81 -6.50 -11.01
C TYR A 110 23.03 -5.05 -10.54
N GLN A 111 23.91 -4.31 -11.20
CA GLN A 111 24.18 -2.91 -10.87
C GLN A 111 23.02 -2.01 -11.31
N GLN A 112 22.37 -2.32 -12.43
CA GLN A 112 21.12 -1.67 -12.85
C GLN A 112 19.95 -2.03 -11.92
N GLN A 113 19.85 -3.28 -11.47
CA GLN A 113 18.86 -3.71 -10.48
C GLN A 113 19.10 -3.03 -9.13
N LEU A 114 20.35 -2.94 -8.66
CA LEU A 114 20.70 -2.22 -7.42
C LEU A 114 20.38 -0.74 -7.53
N ALA A 115 20.65 -0.10 -8.66
CA ALA A 115 20.28 1.30 -8.89
C ALA A 115 18.75 1.47 -8.84
N ALA A 116 17.99 0.60 -9.51
CA ALA A 116 16.53 0.63 -9.49
C ALA A 116 15.96 0.38 -8.10
N LEU A 117 16.51 -0.59 -7.35
CA LEU A 117 16.11 -0.87 -5.97
C LEU A 117 16.42 0.32 -5.06
N ASN A 118 17.57 0.96 -5.23
CA ASN A 118 17.96 2.12 -4.44
C ASN A 118 17.05 3.33 -4.72
N THR A 119 16.63 3.53 -5.98
CA THR A 119 15.62 4.54 -6.33
C THR A 119 14.26 4.23 -5.71
N GLN A 120 13.82 2.95 -5.73
CA GLN A 120 12.59 2.55 -5.05
C GLN A 120 12.68 2.75 -3.53
N LEU A 121 13.84 2.47 -2.94
CA LEU A 121 14.08 2.65 -1.50
C LEU A 121 14.02 4.13 -1.12
N GLN A 122 14.65 5.02 -1.89
CA GLN A 122 14.57 6.47 -1.68
C GLN A 122 13.15 7.01 -1.84
N ALA A 123 12.38 6.50 -2.82
CA ALA A 123 10.98 6.86 -2.99
C ALA A 123 10.15 6.40 -1.79
N LYS A 124 10.38 5.19 -1.28
CA LYS A 124 9.71 4.65 -0.09
C LYS A 124 10.11 5.41 1.18
N ASP A 125 11.36 5.79 1.35
CA ASP A 125 11.81 6.62 2.48
C ASP A 125 11.21 8.02 2.46
N SER A 126 11.04 8.60 1.26
CA SER A 126 10.34 9.88 1.08
C SER A 126 8.86 9.73 1.45
N GLU A 127 8.20 8.67 0.97
CA GLU A 127 6.81 8.34 1.33
C GLU A 127 6.65 8.12 2.84
N ILE A 128 7.56 7.39 3.49
CA ILE A 128 7.58 7.20 4.95
C ILE A 128 7.76 8.54 5.68
N THR A 129 8.60 9.42 5.16
CA THR A 129 8.81 10.75 5.76
C THR A 129 7.54 11.59 5.66
N THR A 130 6.86 11.59 4.51
CA THR A 130 5.57 12.24 4.33
C THR A 130 4.52 11.63 5.26
N LEU A 131 4.40 10.30 5.31
CA LEU A 131 3.44 9.62 6.19
C LEU A 131 3.71 9.91 7.67
N LYS A 132 4.97 10.03 8.09
CA LYS A 132 5.32 10.44 9.47
C LYS A 132 4.91 11.89 9.74
N ALA A 133 5.13 12.79 8.78
CA ALA A 133 4.70 14.18 8.91
C ALA A 133 3.17 14.30 8.96
N ASP A 134 2.46 13.57 8.10
CA ASP A 134 0.99 13.50 8.10
C ASP A 134 0.46 12.88 9.38
N LYS A 135 1.08 11.81 9.87
CA LYS A 135 0.73 11.22 11.16
C LYS A 135 0.90 12.23 12.29
N ALA A 136 2.04 12.93 12.38
CA ALA A 136 2.27 13.95 13.40
C ALA A 136 1.27 15.11 13.28
N ARG A 137 0.93 15.52 12.05
CA ARG A 137 -0.09 16.54 11.79
C ARG A 137 -1.48 16.09 12.24
N LEU A 138 -1.87 14.86 11.90
CA LEU A 138 -3.16 14.28 12.29
C LEU A 138 -3.23 14.04 13.80
N GLU A 139 -2.15 13.59 14.44
CA GLU A 139 -2.07 13.48 15.90
C GLU A 139 -2.22 14.84 16.56
N ALA A 140 -1.55 15.89 16.05
CA ALA A 140 -1.73 17.25 16.53
C ALA A 140 -3.13 17.81 16.27
N GLU A 141 -3.77 17.43 15.15
CA GLU A 141 -5.14 17.81 14.82
C GLU A 141 -6.15 17.09 15.72
N VAL A 142 -5.92 15.81 16.02
CA VAL A 142 -6.69 15.05 17.01
C VAL A 142 -6.50 15.61 18.41
N ASP A 143 -5.28 15.94 18.83
CA ASP A 143 -5.02 16.56 20.14
C ASP A 143 -5.64 17.95 20.23
N LYS A 144 -5.58 18.72 19.14
CA LYS A 144 -6.29 20.00 19.05
C LYS A 144 -7.79 19.80 19.12
N LEU A 145 -8.37 18.84 18.40
CA LEU A 145 -9.80 18.53 18.47
C LEU A 145 -10.20 18.04 19.85
N LYS A 146 -9.36 17.23 20.51
CA LYS A 146 -9.55 16.81 21.91
C LYS A 146 -9.46 17.97 22.88
N GLN A 147 -8.55 18.92 22.68
CA GLN A 147 -8.48 20.13 23.52
C GLN A 147 -9.64 21.09 23.20
N SER A 148 -10.05 21.18 21.94
CA SER A 148 -11.23 21.95 21.49
C SER A 148 -12.51 21.36 22.07
N SER A 149 -12.62 20.03 22.09
CA SER A 149 -13.71 19.29 22.73
C SER A 149 -13.59 19.35 24.25
N SER A 150 -12.38 19.44 24.82
CA SER A 150 -12.17 19.73 26.25
C SER A 150 -12.56 21.18 26.64
N THR A 151 -12.92 22.02 25.67
CA THR A 151 -13.43 23.39 25.92
C THR A 151 -14.94 23.52 25.68
N SER A 152 -15.62 22.46 25.22
CA SER A 152 -17.07 22.32 25.33
C SER A 152 -17.30 21.27 26.40
N GLY A 153 -17.75 21.68 27.59
CA GLY A 153 -17.82 20.81 28.77
C GLY A 153 -18.41 19.45 28.42
N ASP A 154 -17.60 18.39 28.55
CA ASP A 154 -18.08 17.01 28.49
C ASP A 154 -19.30 16.95 29.40
N ILE A 155 -20.44 16.55 28.84
CA ILE A 155 -21.67 16.35 29.59
C ILE A 155 -21.35 15.30 30.64
N SER A 156 -21.17 15.72 31.89
CA SER A 156 -20.81 14.77 32.93
C SER A 156 -22.07 14.03 33.35
N SER A 157 -21.94 12.73 33.65
CA SER A 157 -23.03 11.96 34.27
C SER A 157 -23.67 12.67 35.48
N LYS A 158 -22.89 13.48 36.21
CA LYS A 158 -23.39 14.29 37.32
C LYS A 158 -24.29 15.44 36.86
N ASP A 159 -23.97 16.08 35.74
CA ASP A 159 -24.79 17.17 35.19
C ASP A 159 -26.09 16.62 34.59
N LEU A 160 -26.06 15.43 33.97
CA LEU A 160 -27.26 14.71 33.53
C LEU A 160 -28.17 14.40 34.72
N THR A 161 -27.63 13.79 35.78
CA THR A 161 -28.39 13.53 37.01
C THR A 161 -28.93 14.81 37.64
N ALA A 162 -28.17 15.91 37.60
CA ALA A 162 -28.65 17.19 38.16
C ALA A 162 -29.81 17.78 37.35
N LEU A 163 -29.80 17.65 36.02
CA LEU A 163 -30.94 18.04 35.19
C LEU A 163 -32.14 17.12 35.44
N GLU A 164 -31.93 15.81 35.47
CA GLU A 164 -32.98 14.83 35.80
C GLU A 164 -33.64 15.13 37.16
N ASP A 165 -32.83 15.36 38.20
CA ASP A 165 -33.32 15.74 39.53
C ASP A 165 -34.11 17.05 39.46
N THR A 166 -33.64 18.05 38.71
CA THR A 166 -34.33 19.34 38.56
C THR A 166 -35.69 19.18 37.89
N LEU A 167 -35.76 18.42 36.80
CA LEU A 167 -37.01 18.19 36.07
C LEU A 167 -38.01 17.37 36.89
N ASN A 168 -37.53 16.41 37.69
CA ASN A 168 -38.39 15.57 38.54
C ASN A 168 -38.81 16.25 39.85
N ASP A 169 -37.96 17.08 40.47
CA ASP A 169 -38.24 17.70 41.77
C ASP A 169 -38.96 19.06 41.64
N ASP A 170 -38.74 19.81 40.57
CA ASP A 170 -39.40 21.10 40.38
C ASP A 170 -40.84 20.91 39.91
N ARG A 171 -41.76 21.59 40.61
CA ARG A 171 -43.18 21.56 40.30
C ARG A 171 -43.51 22.25 38.99
N ASP A 172 -42.67 23.17 38.55
CA ASP A 172 -42.89 23.89 37.30
C ASP A 172 -42.57 23.00 36.08
N PHE A 173 -41.79 21.91 36.26
CA PHE A 173 -41.49 20.92 35.20
C PHE A 173 -42.22 19.58 35.37
N ASN A 174 -42.37 19.05 36.58
CA ASN A 174 -43.02 17.74 36.79
C ASN A 174 -44.56 17.79 36.75
N ARG A 175 -45.15 18.97 36.51
CA ARG A 175 -46.59 19.16 36.57
C ARG A 175 -47.09 20.15 35.51
N TYR A 176 -47.93 19.67 34.61
CA TYR A 176 -48.65 20.50 33.65
C TYR A 176 -50.11 20.63 34.04
N SER A 177 -50.62 21.86 34.09
CA SER A 177 -52.05 22.13 34.32
C SER A 177 -52.73 22.38 32.98
N GLY A 178 -53.22 21.30 32.37
CA GLY A 178 -53.74 21.32 31.02
C GLY A 178 -55.16 21.90 30.89
N PRO A 179 -55.64 21.97 29.65
CA PRO A 179 -56.95 22.53 29.33
C PRO A 179 -58.09 21.70 29.94
N THR A 180 -59.30 22.27 29.85
CA THR A 180 -60.51 21.63 30.37
C THR A 180 -60.71 20.26 29.72
N GLY A 181 -60.61 19.18 30.51
CA GLY A 181 -60.75 17.79 30.04
C GLY A 181 -59.46 16.97 30.14
N VAL A 182 -58.29 17.61 30.25
CA VAL A 182 -57.00 16.94 30.51
C VAL A 182 -56.71 16.92 32.01
N GLY A 183 -57.02 18.01 32.71
CA GLY A 183 -56.71 18.16 34.14
C GLY A 183 -55.22 18.39 34.38
N THR A 184 -54.76 18.11 35.60
CA THR A 184 -53.34 18.18 35.93
C THR A 184 -52.67 16.87 35.54
N LEU A 185 -51.62 16.96 34.73
CA LEU A 185 -50.71 15.87 34.41
C LEU A 185 -49.46 15.97 35.28
N TYR A 186 -48.92 14.81 35.64
CA TYR A 186 -47.64 14.66 36.31
C TYR A 186 -46.71 13.88 35.41
N PHE A 187 -45.43 14.22 35.46
CA PHE A 187 -44.42 13.59 34.62
C PHE A 187 -43.23 13.12 35.45
N ASP A 188 -42.72 11.95 35.06
CA ASP A 188 -41.40 11.48 35.43
C ASP A 188 -40.47 11.68 34.23
N PHE A 189 -39.24 12.11 34.49
CA PHE A 189 -38.22 12.34 33.47
C PHE A 189 -37.04 11.39 33.65
N GLU A 190 -36.53 10.88 32.54
CA GLU A 190 -35.22 10.23 32.45
C GLU A 190 -34.36 11.05 31.47
N VAL A 191 -33.13 11.40 31.87
CA VAL A 191 -32.26 12.26 31.07
C VAL A 191 -30.97 11.52 30.73
N ASP A 192 -30.73 11.35 29.43
CA ASP A 192 -29.57 10.65 28.91
C ASP A 192 -28.81 11.50 27.89
N GLU A 193 -27.56 11.09 27.62
CA GLU A 193 -26.78 11.60 26.50
C GLU A 193 -26.77 10.57 25.37
N TYR A 194 -27.22 10.97 24.19
CA TYR A 194 -27.09 10.17 22.99
C TYR A 194 -26.26 10.90 21.93
N ARG A 195 -25.04 10.39 21.68
CA ARG A 195 -24.13 10.88 20.64
C ARG A 195 -23.76 12.38 20.75
N GLY A 196 -23.78 12.94 21.95
CA GLY A 196 -23.46 14.34 22.23
C GLY A 196 -24.69 15.25 22.38
N ASP A 197 -25.87 14.71 22.13
CA ASP A 197 -27.16 15.40 22.28
C ASP A 197 -27.83 14.95 23.58
N ILE A 198 -28.66 15.82 24.15
CA ILE A 198 -29.42 15.54 25.37
C ILE A 198 -30.76 14.93 24.97
N GLU A 199 -31.01 13.72 25.42
CA GLU A 199 -32.29 13.02 25.22
C GLU A 199 -33.06 13.02 26.55
N ILE A 200 -34.29 13.53 26.52
CA ILE A 200 -35.18 13.62 27.68
C ILE A 200 -36.41 12.77 27.39
N ASP A 201 -36.53 11.65 28.10
CA ASP A 201 -37.72 10.81 28.05
C ASP A 201 -38.69 11.26 29.13
N MET A 202 -39.84 11.77 28.71
CA MET A 202 -40.89 12.34 29.55
C MET A 202 -42.09 11.40 29.60
N TYR A 203 -42.37 10.84 30.78
CA TYR A 203 -43.41 9.84 31.00
C TYR A 203 -44.60 10.44 31.75
N ILE A 204 -45.80 10.33 31.19
CA ILE A 204 -47.01 10.73 31.91
C ILE A 204 -47.29 9.70 33.02
N ASP A 205 -47.39 10.13 34.27
CA ASP A 205 -47.69 9.27 35.45
C ASP A 205 -49.13 8.68 35.43
N SER A 206 -49.81 8.81 34.29
CA SER A 206 -51.09 8.17 34.04
C SER A 206 -51.25 7.88 32.56
N LYS A 207 -52.19 6.97 32.24
CA LYS A 207 -52.53 6.69 30.86
C LYS A 207 -53.65 7.63 30.41
N LEU A 208 -53.34 8.51 29.47
CA LEU A 208 -54.33 9.35 28.80
C LEU A 208 -55.25 8.49 27.94
N ASP A 209 -56.55 8.73 28.06
CA ASP A 209 -57.53 8.21 27.11
C ASP A 209 -57.53 9.06 25.82
N SER A 210 -58.28 8.60 24.81
CA SER A 210 -58.37 9.30 23.53
C SER A 210 -58.96 10.71 23.64
N THR A 211 -59.80 10.97 24.64
CA THR A 211 -60.44 12.27 24.82
C THR A 211 -59.47 13.28 25.41
N ALA A 212 -58.74 12.90 26.46
CA ALA A 212 -57.71 13.74 27.05
C ALA A 212 -56.54 13.96 26.06
N LEU A 213 -56.15 12.94 25.30
CA LEU A 213 -55.12 13.09 24.28
C LEU A 213 -55.53 14.05 23.16
N ASN A 214 -56.77 13.96 22.68
CA ASN A 214 -57.28 14.90 21.67
C ASN A 214 -57.40 16.32 22.22
N ALA A 215 -57.78 16.49 23.49
CA ALA A 215 -57.82 17.81 24.12
C ALA A 215 -56.41 18.43 24.24
N LEU A 216 -55.37 17.62 24.47
CA LEU A 216 -53.98 18.06 24.46
C LEU A 216 -53.51 18.46 23.05
N LYS A 217 -53.97 17.74 22.01
CA LYS A 217 -53.74 18.07 20.59
C LYS A 217 -54.41 19.38 20.17
N ASP A 218 -55.65 19.58 20.61
CA ASP A 218 -56.43 20.75 20.24
C ASP A 218 -55.87 22.04 20.86
N ASP A 219 -55.26 21.96 22.04
CA ASP A 219 -54.62 23.08 22.76
C ASP A 219 -53.09 22.92 22.84
N TYR A 220 -52.49 22.58 21.71
CA TYR A 220 -51.07 22.25 21.60
C TYR A 220 -50.13 23.40 22.01
N ARG A 221 -50.59 24.66 21.98
CA ARG A 221 -49.71 25.82 22.25
C ARG A 221 -49.27 25.89 23.70
N ASP A 222 -50.21 25.74 24.63
CA ASP A 222 -49.90 25.79 26.06
C ASP A 222 -49.02 24.59 26.47
N PHE A 223 -49.17 23.46 25.77
CA PHE A 223 -48.32 22.29 25.99
C PHE A 223 -46.94 22.47 25.35
N ASP A 224 -46.85 22.98 24.13
CA ASP A 224 -45.58 23.27 23.46
C ASP A 224 -44.77 24.33 24.23
N ASP A 225 -45.41 25.38 24.77
CA ASP A 225 -44.76 26.38 25.62
C ASP A 225 -44.15 25.71 26.87
N PHE A 226 -44.86 24.75 27.47
CA PHE A 226 -44.36 23.97 28.61
C PHE A 226 -43.18 23.05 28.22
N ILE A 227 -43.21 22.43 27.04
CA ILE A 227 -42.08 21.65 26.52
C ILE A 227 -40.89 22.57 26.20
N GLU A 228 -41.13 23.78 25.69
CA GLU A 228 -40.09 24.78 25.43
C GLU A 228 -39.41 25.23 26.74
N GLU A 229 -40.14 25.40 27.84
CA GLU A 229 -39.55 25.69 29.16
C GLU A 229 -38.60 24.57 29.64
N ILE A 230 -38.96 23.29 29.42
CA ILE A 230 -38.09 22.14 29.73
C ILE A 230 -36.84 22.16 28.86
N ALA A 231 -37.00 22.39 27.55
CA ALA A 231 -35.89 22.46 26.62
C ALA A 231 -34.93 23.63 26.92
N GLU A 232 -35.47 24.80 27.30
CA GLU A 232 -34.66 25.94 27.75
C GLU A 232 -33.84 25.61 28.99
N GLU A 233 -34.40 24.89 29.96
CA GLU A 233 -33.68 24.48 31.16
C GLU A 233 -32.55 23.49 30.84
N ALA A 234 -32.81 22.55 29.93
CA ALA A 234 -31.79 21.65 29.42
C ALA A 234 -30.64 22.40 28.72
N VAL A 235 -30.95 23.37 27.84
CA VAL A 235 -29.93 24.18 27.14
C VAL A 235 -29.17 25.11 28.09
N ARG A 236 -29.79 25.60 29.17
CA ARG A 236 -29.06 26.36 30.22
C ARG A 236 -27.96 25.51 30.84
N SER A 237 -28.24 24.23 31.06
CA SER A 237 -27.30 23.24 31.58
C SER A 237 -26.28 22.79 30.51
N PHE A 238 -26.71 22.69 29.25
CA PHE A 238 -25.94 22.13 28.13
C PHE A 238 -25.92 23.05 26.90
N LYS A 239 -25.17 24.16 27.00
CA LYS A 239 -25.22 25.31 26.07
C LYS A 239 -24.85 25.05 24.60
N ASN A 240 -24.35 23.86 24.26
CA ASN A 240 -23.89 23.51 22.91
C ASN A 240 -24.44 22.16 22.43
N SER A 241 -25.47 21.62 23.11
CA SER A 241 -26.08 20.35 22.75
C SER A 241 -27.47 20.58 22.18
N ASP A 242 -27.82 19.80 21.16
CA ASP A 242 -29.20 19.71 20.71
C ASP A 242 -30.01 18.95 21.78
N VAL A 243 -31.28 19.30 21.96
CA VAL A 243 -32.16 18.66 22.94
C VAL A 243 -33.29 17.95 22.21
N ILE A 244 -33.46 16.68 22.52
CA ILE A 244 -34.54 15.83 22.01
C ILE A 244 -35.44 15.47 23.19
N ILE A 245 -36.74 15.74 23.10
CA ILE A 245 -37.71 15.41 24.15
C ILE A 245 -38.72 14.40 23.59
N ASN A 246 -38.73 13.19 24.12
CA ASN A 246 -39.70 12.17 23.78
C ASN A 246 -40.84 12.16 24.82
N VAL A 247 -42.08 12.36 24.39
CA VAL A 247 -43.23 12.30 25.30
C VAL A 247 -43.95 10.97 25.18
N TYR A 248 -44.14 10.27 26.29
CA TYR A 248 -44.73 8.94 26.36
C TYR A 248 -46.04 8.90 27.13
N ASN A 249 -47.06 8.26 26.54
CA ASN A 249 -48.33 7.97 27.22
C ASN A 249 -48.16 6.78 28.18
N GLY A 250 -48.16 7.07 29.48
CA GLY A 250 -48.02 6.10 30.55
C GLY A 250 -46.63 6.10 31.17
N THR A 251 -46.54 5.44 32.33
CA THR A 251 -45.31 5.38 33.14
C THR A 251 -44.23 4.53 32.46
N ALA A 252 -42.95 4.83 32.72
CA ALA A 252 -41.80 4.06 32.24
C ALA A 252 -41.92 2.54 32.51
N ARG A 253 -42.54 2.17 33.63
CA ARG A 253 -42.74 0.77 34.04
C ARG A 253 -43.90 0.04 33.33
N SER A 254 -44.70 0.76 32.54
CA SER A 254 -45.97 0.25 31.99
C SER A 254 -45.95 0.03 30.47
N ASN A 255 -44.76 -0.08 29.87
CA ASN A 255 -44.57 -0.17 28.41
C ASN A 255 -45.31 0.97 27.69
N PRO A 256 -44.87 2.21 27.94
CA PRO A 256 -45.60 3.38 27.51
C PRO A 256 -45.45 3.56 25.99
N SER A 257 -46.35 4.32 25.39
CA SER A 257 -46.35 4.54 23.94
C SER A 257 -45.94 5.97 23.65
N ARG A 258 -44.89 6.16 22.83
CA ARG A 258 -44.46 7.49 22.41
C ARG A 258 -45.57 8.18 21.64
N ILE A 259 -45.89 9.41 22.05
CA ILE A 259 -46.92 10.24 21.45
C ILE A 259 -46.29 11.21 20.45
N VAL A 260 -45.16 11.80 20.82
CA VAL A 260 -44.45 12.82 20.04
C VAL A 260 -42.96 12.83 20.40
N GLU A 261 -42.16 13.33 19.49
CA GLU A 261 -40.75 13.64 19.66
C GLU A 261 -40.57 15.12 19.29
N TYR A 262 -39.96 15.89 20.17
CA TYR A 262 -39.64 17.29 19.96
C TYR A 262 -38.14 17.45 19.78
N GLU A 263 -37.74 18.29 18.82
CA GLU A 263 -36.35 18.70 18.65
C GLU A 263 -36.23 20.18 19.02
N TYR A 264 -35.19 20.56 19.77
CA TYR A 264 -34.93 21.93 20.15
C TYR A 264 -33.49 22.35 19.80
N ASP A 265 -33.38 23.25 18.82
CA ASP A 265 -32.12 23.85 18.34
C ASP A 265 -32.06 25.38 18.60
N GLY A 266 -32.72 25.81 19.67
CA GLY A 266 -32.96 27.23 20.00
C GLY A 266 -34.36 27.73 19.64
N ARG A 267 -35.19 26.86 19.06
CA ARG A 267 -36.65 26.94 18.96
C ARG A 267 -37.22 25.53 18.98
N LEU A 268 -38.40 25.37 19.57
CA LEU A 268 -39.08 24.08 19.52
C LEU A 268 -39.50 23.73 18.09
N ARG A 269 -39.21 22.50 17.69
CA ARG A 269 -39.65 21.91 16.42
C ARG A 269 -40.55 20.72 16.72
N ASP A 270 -41.54 20.57 15.85
CA ASP A 270 -42.65 19.63 15.99
C ASP A 270 -43.69 20.05 17.04
N SER A 271 -44.86 19.43 16.98
CA SER A 271 -45.92 19.58 17.99
C SER A 271 -46.73 18.29 18.07
N ILE A 272 -47.46 18.09 19.16
CA ILE A 272 -48.42 16.98 19.24
C ILE A 272 -49.46 17.14 18.10
N GLN A 273 -49.30 16.35 17.04
CA GLN A 273 -50.18 16.26 15.87
C GLN A 273 -50.65 14.82 15.64
N ASP A 274 -51.55 14.61 14.69
CA ASP A 274 -52.17 13.31 14.41
C ASP A 274 -51.25 12.26 13.79
#